data_AF-A0A7S4N1N5-F1
#
_entry.id   AF-A0A7S4N1N5-F1
#
_cell.length_a   1.000
_cell.length_b   1.000
_cell.length_c   1.000
_cell.angle_alpha   90.00
_cell.angle_beta   90.00
_cell.angle_gamma   90.00
#
_symmetry.space_group_name_H-M   'P 1'
#
loop_
_entity.id
_entity.type
_entity.pdbx_description
1 polymer ?
#
loop_
_entity_poly.entity_id
_entity_poly.type
_entity_poly.pdbx_seq_one_letter_code
_entity_poly.pdbx_strand_id
1 'polypeptide(L)'
;YCFGGSMVLELARHPNVGASAGQTFKAVSSIHGTLSPYAGQKPAAGEIRTLIQAHHAELDFQGDGALTALEAELKIGVNGSDATWETLKYAKCEHGWTEPGTPIYRAAQAVRAHKSTFEFFEMALGFDDPKPDPFPSLPL
;
A
#
# COMPACT_ATOMS: atom_id res chain seq x y z
N TYR A 1 3.62 -8.27 -1.60
CA TYR A 1 4.90 -8.98 -1.63
C TYR A 1 5.54 -8.85 -3.00
N CYS A 2 6.76 -8.33 -3.08
CA CYS A 2 7.56 -8.17 -4.29
C CYS A 2 6.72 -7.65 -5.46
N PHE A 3 6.71 -8.35 -6.60
CA PHE A 3 5.87 -8.03 -7.75
C PHE A 3 4.39 -7.82 -7.39
N GLY A 4 3.80 -8.71 -6.58
CA GLY A 4 2.41 -8.56 -6.13
C GLY A 4 2.19 -7.30 -5.28
N GLY A 5 3.21 -6.88 -4.52
CA GLY A 5 3.20 -5.60 -3.80
C GLY A 5 3.15 -4.40 -4.74
N SER A 6 3.88 -4.45 -5.85
CA SER A 6 3.81 -3.43 -6.90
C SER A 6 2.42 -3.40 -7.54
N MET A 7 1.85 -4.57 -7.84
CA MET A 7 0.54 -4.65 -8.52
C MET A 7 -0.60 -4.13 -7.66
N VAL A 8 -0.62 -4.37 -6.35
CA VAL A 8 -1.68 -3.82 -5.50
C VAL A 8 -1.60 -2.29 -5.38
N LEU A 9 -0.40 -1.69 -5.50
CA LEU A 9 -0.27 -0.24 -5.61
C LEU A 9 -0.85 0.28 -6.94
N GLU A 10 -0.64 -0.42 -8.05
CA GLU A 10 -1.26 -0.06 -9.34
C GLU A 10 -2.79 -0.13 -9.31
N LEU A 11 -3.36 -1.17 -8.68
CA LEU A 11 -4.81 -1.29 -8.52
C LEU A 11 -5.40 -0.14 -7.69
N ALA A 12 -4.63 0.40 -6.74
CA ALA A 12 -5.04 1.55 -5.94
C ALA A 12 -4.84 2.90 -6.65
N ARG A 13 -3.78 3.04 -7.45
CA ARG A 13 -3.52 4.22 -8.30
C ARG A 13 -4.62 4.44 -9.32
N HIS A 14 -5.05 3.36 -9.97
CA HIS A 14 -5.98 3.38 -11.08
C HIS A 14 -7.18 2.47 -10.80
N PRO A 15 -8.08 2.86 -9.88
CA PRO A 15 -9.27 2.08 -9.61
C PRO A 15 -10.18 2.07 -10.84
N ASN A 16 -10.92 0.98 -11.03
CA ASN A 16 -11.89 0.84 -12.13
C ASN A 16 -11.28 0.86 -13.55
N VAL A 17 -9.96 0.59 -13.69
CA VAL A 17 -9.22 0.60 -14.97
C VAL A 17 -8.42 -0.70 -15.14
N GLY A 18 -8.41 -1.27 -16.34
CA GLY A 18 -7.62 -2.45 -16.66
C GLY A 18 -8.02 -3.65 -15.80
N ALA A 19 -7.08 -4.19 -15.01
CA ALA A 19 -7.32 -5.35 -14.14
C ALA A 19 -8.29 -5.06 -12.97
N SER A 20 -8.57 -3.79 -12.65
CA SER A 20 -9.56 -3.38 -11.65
C SER A 20 -10.88 -2.92 -12.26
N ALA A 21 -11.12 -3.09 -13.56
CA ALA A 21 -12.37 -2.65 -14.20
C ALA A 21 -13.62 -3.22 -13.51
N GLY A 22 -14.56 -2.34 -13.16
CA GLY A 22 -15.76 -2.63 -12.37
C GLY A 22 -15.54 -2.72 -10.86
N GLN A 23 -14.30 -2.58 -10.37
CA GLN A 23 -13.94 -2.83 -8.98
C GLN A 23 -13.07 -1.71 -8.40
N THR A 24 -13.46 -1.26 -7.21
CA THR A 24 -12.58 -0.48 -6.33
C THR A 24 -12.29 -1.34 -5.10
N PHE A 25 -11.02 -1.51 -4.76
CA PHE A 25 -10.63 -2.21 -3.54
C PHE A 25 -10.76 -1.28 -2.35
N LYS A 26 -11.18 -1.80 -1.19
CA LYS A 26 -11.28 -1.00 0.03
C LYS A 26 -9.92 -0.57 0.55
N ALA A 27 -9.01 -1.52 0.58
CA ALA A 27 -7.68 -1.33 1.11
C ALA A 27 -6.69 -2.23 0.36
N VAL A 28 -5.45 -1.77 0.26
CA VAL A 28 -4.32 -2.57 -0.23
C VAL A 28 -3.13 -2.42 0.70
N SER A 29 -2.37 -3.50 0.86
CA SER A 29 -1.10 -3.48 1.59
C SER A 29 0.02 -4.02 0.71
N SER A 30 1.00 -3.18 0.44
CA SER A 30 2.20 -3.53 -0.30
C SER A 30 3.33 -3.83 0.68
N ILE A 31 3.87 -5.05 0.60
CA ILE A 31 5.05 -5.46 1.37
C ILE A 31 6.19 -5.69 0.38
N HIS A 32 7.32 -4.98 0.59
CA HIS A 32 8.49 -4.94 -0.30
C HIS A 32 8.14 -4.88 -1.79
N GLY A 33 7.09 -4.14 -2.13
CA GLY A 33 6.74 -3.89 -3.52
C GLY A 33 7.71 -2.92 -4.19
N THR A 34 7.74 -2.95 -5.52
CA THR A 34 8.26 -1.82 -6.28
C THR A 34 7.33 -0.63 -6.09
N LEU A 35 7.86 0.49 -5.64
CA LEU A 35 7.08 1.65 -5.22
C LEU A 35 6.80 2.62 -6.37
N SER A 36 7.60 2.62 -7.43
CA SER A 36 7.37 3.50 -8.58
C SER A 36 6.13 3.06 -9.38
N PRO A 37 5.37 4.01 -9.95
CA PRO A 37 4.25 3.71 -10.81
C PRO A 37 4.65 2.94 -12.06
N TYR A 38 3.83 1.99 -12.48
CA TYR A 38 4.03 1.26 -13.72
C TYR A 38 4.01 2.22 -14.91
N ALA A 39 5.02 2.09 -15.79
CA ALA A 39 5.21 2.98 -16.94
C ALA A 39 5.24 4.49 -16.62
N GLY A 40 5.48 4.87 -15.35
CA GLY A 40 5.48 6.27 -14.93
C GLY A 40 4.09 6.92 -14.81
N GLN A 41 3.01 6.15 -14.91
CA GLN A 41 1.63 6.65 -14.83
C GLN A 41 1.25 6.96 -13.39
N LYS A 42 1.20 8.25 -13.05
CA LYS A 42 0.81 8.70 -11.72
C LYS A 42 -0.70 8.96 -11.65
N PRO A 43 -1.33 8.72 -10.49
CA PRO A 43 -2.72 9.09 -10.28
C PRO A 43 -2.89 10.61 -10.30
N ALA A 44 -3.99 11.08 -10.87
CA ALA A 44 -4.46 12.45 -10.73
C ALA A 44 -4.94 12.73 -9.30
N ALA A 45 -5.12 14.02 -8.97
CA ALA A 45 -5.63 14.41 -7.67
C ALA A 45 -7.05 13.85 -7.45
N GLY A 46 -7.23 13.12 -6.35
CA GLY A 46 -8.50 12.50 -5.97
C GLY A 46 -8.86 11.26 -6.79
N GLU A 47 -7.93 10.74 -7.60
CA GLU A 47 -8.13 9.49 -8.34
C GLU A 47 -8.09 8.28 -7.41
N ILE A 48 -7.21 8.28 -6.40
CA ILE A 48 -7.09 7.18 -5.45
C ILE A 48 -8.33 7.17 -4.56
N ARG A 49 -9.06 6.04 -4.55
CA ARG A 49 -10.22 5.78 -3.68
C ARG A 49 -9.98 4.64 -2.69
N THR A 50 -8.80 4.05 -2.69
CA THR A 50 -8.42 2.87 -1.90
C THR A 50 -7.52 3.28 -0.74
N LEU A 51 -7.72 2.72 0.46
CA LEU A 51 -6.78 2.90 1.57
C LEU A 51 -5.46 2.19 1.24
N ILE A 52 -4.32 2.84 1.48
CA ILE A 52 -3.01 2.27 1.09
C ILE A 52 -2.08 2.12 2.30
N GLN A 53 -1.54 0.93 2.47
CA GLN A 53 -0.41 0.68 3.37
C GLN A 53 0.80 0.21 2.56
N ALA A 54 1.97 0.78 2.81
CA ALA A 54 3.22 0.36 2.18
C ALA A 54 4.31 0.07 3.22
N HIS A 55 4.79 -1.17 3.24
CA HIS A 55 5.90 -1.63 4.05
C HIS A 55 7.19 -1.65 3.21
N HIS A 56 8.18 -0.87 3.65
CA HIS A 56 9.45 -0.68 2.97
C HIS A 56 10.62 -1.16 3.83
N ALA A 57 11.60 -1.81 3.20
CA ALA A 57 12.85 -2.20 3.83
C ALA A 57 13.84 -1.03 3.77
N GLU A 58 14.49 -0.68 4.87
CA GLU A 58 15.51 0.39 4.91
C GLU A 58 16.68 0.13 3.93
N LEU A 59 17.03 -1.14 3.71
CA LEU A 59 18.11 -1.56 2.82
C LEU A 59 17.58 -2.15 1.51
N ASP A 60 16.37 -1.80 1.10
CA ASP A 60 15.82 -2.20 -0.20
C ASP A 60 16.61 -1.53 -1.35
N PHE A 61 16.74 -2.21 -2.48
CA PHE A 61 17.48 -1.70 -3.64
C PHE A 61 16.91 -0.39 -4.20
N GLN A 62 15.65 -0.08 -3.90
CA GLN A 62 14.98 1.15 -4.31
C GLN A 62 15.43 2.38 -3.51
N GLY A 63 15.94 2.17 -2.29
CA GLY A 63 16.39 3.21 -1.37
C GLY A 63 15.28 4.15 -0.87
N ASP A 64 15.66 5.02 0.07
CA ASP A 64 14.74 5.96 0.73
C ASP A 64 14.05 6.93 -0.25
N GLY A 65 14.73 7.30 -1.35
CA GLY A 65 14.18 8.21 -2.35
C GLY A 65 12.92 7.66 -3.02
N ALA A 66 12.81 6.35 -3.19
CA ALA A 66 11.61 5.72 -3.76
C ALA A 66 10.41 5.80 -2.80
N LEU A 67 10.65 5.64 -1.49
CA LEU A 67 9.60 5.79 -0.48
C LEU A 67 9.11 7.24 -0.42
N THR A 68 10.03 8.21 -0.41
CA THR A 68 9.67 9.64 -0.45
C THR A 68 8.89 10.00 -1.71
N ALA A 69 9.26 9.41 -2.86
CA ALA A 69 8.53 9.63 -4.11
C ALA A 69 7.10 9.06 -4.07
N LEU A 70 6.92 7.88 -3.46
CA LEU A 70 5.59 7.31 -3.22
C LEU A 70 4.75 8.21 -2.32
N GLU A 71 5.29 8.66 -1.18
CA GLU A 71 4.55 9.54 -0.25
C GLU A 71 4.09 10.84 -0.92
N ALA A 72 4.96 11.45 -1.74
CA ALA A 72 4.61 12.64 -2.51
C ALA A 72 3.49 12.38 -3.54
N GLU A 73 3.54 11.23 -4.21
CA GLU A 73 2.52 10.79 -5.15
C GLU A 73 1.18 10.51 -4.45
N LEU A 74 1.19 9.73 -3.38
CA LEU A 74 -0.02 9.37 -2.62
C LEU A 74 -0.68 10.60 -2.02
N LYS A 75 0.11 11.56 -1.51
CA LYS A 75 -0.41 12.86 -1.03
C LYS A 75 -1.23 13.59 -2.09
N ILE A 76 -0.82 13.54 -3.36
CA ILE A 76 -1.58 14.12 -4.47
C ILE A 76 -2.77 13.22 -4.81
N GLY A 77 -2.54 11.93 -4.98
CA GLY A 77 -3.53 10.96 -5.44
C GLY A 77 -4.78 10.89 -4.57
N VAL A 78 -4.62 10.98 -3.23
CA VAL A 78 -5.77 10.95 -2.30
C VAL A 78 -6.46 12.32 -2.12
N ASN A 79 -5.85 13.41 -2.57
CA ASN A 79 -6.38 14.76 -2.33
C ASN A 79 -7.74 14.97 -3.03
N GLY A 80 -8.81 15.11 -2.24
CA GLY A 80 -10.19 15.17 -2.76
C GLY A 80 -10.92 13.82 -2.77
N SER A 81 -10.41 12.85 -2.01
CA SER A 81 -11.05 11.57 -1.70
C SER A 81 -11.05 11.33 -0.19
N ASP A 82 -11.82 10.33 0.24
CA ASP A 82 -11.78 9.82 1.62
C ASP A 82 -10.65 8.80 1.85
N ALA A 83 -9.85 8.50 0.83
CA ALA A 83 -8.73 7.58 0.95
C ALA A 83 -7.61 8.16 1.82
N THR A 84 -6.97 7.30 2.61
CA THR A 84 -5.76 7.62 3.38
C THR A 84 -4.63 6.68 3.02
N TRP A 85 -3.42 7.04 3.41
CA TRP A 85 -2.24 6.20 3.23
C TRP A 85 -1.34 6.20 4.45
N GLU A 86 -0.62 5.09 4.63
CA GLU A 86 0.44 4.94 5.62
C GLU A 86 1.66 4.22 5.04
N THR A 87 2.83 4.67 5.47
CA THR A 87 4.12 4.07 5.11
C THR A 87 4.83 3.60 6.38
N LEU A 88 5.38 2.38 6.32
CA LEU A 88 6.16 1.80 7.41
C LEU A 88 7.53 1.39 6.89
N LYS A 89 8.60 1.96 7.48
CA LYS A 89 9.97 1.61 7.14
C LYS A 89 10.59 0.73 8.23
N TYR A 90 11.18 -0.40 7.82
CA TYR A 90 11.76 -1.38 8.74
C TYR A 90 13.28 -1.32 8.70
N ALA A 91 13.88 -0.90 9.81
CA ALA A 91 15.33 -0.82 9.96
C ALA A 91 16.00 -2.20 9.78
N LYS A 92 17.18 -2.20 9.15
CA LYS A 92 18.04 -3.37 8.89
C LYS A 92 17.35 -4.50 8.11
N CYS A 93 16.26 -4.19 7.41
CA CYS A 93 15.57 -5.12 6.51
C CYS A 93 16.00 -4.86 5.08
N GLU A 94 16.17 -5.94 4.33
CA GLU A 94 16.44 -5.95 2.90
C GLU A 94 15.20 -6.41 2.12
N HIS A 95 15.20 -6.24 0.80
CA HIS A 95 14.12 -6.71 -0.05
C HIS A 95 13.81 -8.19 0.20
N GLY A 96 12.55 -8.54 0.44
CA GLY A 96 12.14 -9.91 0.74
C GLY A 96 12.26 -10.34 2.21
N TRP A 97 12.50 -9.43 3.17
CA TRP A 97 12.72 -9.76 4.60
C TRP A 97 11.61 -10.60 5.27
N THR A 98 10.43 -10.72 4.64
CA THR A 98 9.31 -11.52 5.14
C THR A 98 9.37 -13.00 4.73
N GLU A 99 10.27 -13.40 3.84
CA GLU A 99 10.37 -14.77 3.31
C GLU A 99 11.14 -15.68 4.27
N PRO A 100 10.47 -16.63 4.95
CA PRO A 100 11.14 -17.55 5.88
C PRO A 100 12.18 -18.43 5.19
N GLY A 101 13.21 -18.86 5.92
CA GLY A 101 14.22 -19.77 5.39
C GLY A 101 15.29 -19.12 4.49
N THR A 102 15.24 -17.80 4.32
CA THR A 102 16.26 -17.04 3.59
C THR A 102 17.23 -16.32 4.55
N PRO A 103 18.49 -16.04 4.14
CA PRO A 103 19.43 -15.26 4.96
C PRO A 103 18.97 -13.83 5.26
N ILE A 104 18.11 -13.28 4.39
CA ILE A 104 17.54 -11.94 4.50
C ILE A 104 16.31 -11.90 5.42
N TYR A 105 15.78 -13.06 5.84
CA TYR A 105 14.61 -13.12 6.72
C TYR A 105 14.88 -12.36 8.03
N ARG A 106 13.90 -11.55 8.44
CA ARG A 106 13.92 -10.80 9.71
C ARG A 106 12.63 -11.07 10.47
N ALA A 107 12.61 -12.13 11.28
CA ALA A 107 11.41 -12.66 11.92
C ALA A 107 10.58 -11.60 12.68
N ALA A 108 11.22 -10.79 13.52
CA ALA A 108 10.51 -9.78 14.31
C ALA A 108 9.85 -8.72 13.41
N GLN A 109 10.55 -8.25 12.37
CA GLN A 109 10.04 -7.26 11.43
C GLN A 109 8.99 -7.84 10.50
N ALA A 110 9.13 -9.12 10.10
CA ALA A 110 8.10 -9.84 9.38
C ALA A 110 6.81 -9.92 10.22
N VAL A 111 6.88 -10.33 11.49
CA VAL A 111 5.72 -10.36 12.39
C VAL A 111 5.08 -8.98 12.54
N ARG A 112 5.89 -7.92 12.70
CA ARG A 112 5.38 -6.54 12.80
C ARG A 112 4.67 -6.08 11.53
N ALA A 113 5.24 -6.37 10.36
CA ALA A 113 4.60 -6.06 9.08
C ALA A 113 3.23 -6.74 8.97
N HIS A 114 3.16 -8.05 9.19
CA HIS A 114 1.88 -8.77 9.12
C HIS A 114 0.87 -8.27 10.14
N LYS A 115 1.25 -8.03 11.41
CA LYS A 115 0.33 -7.50 12.42
C LYS A 115 -0.25 -6.14 12.02
N SER A 116 0.61 -5.24 11.55
CA SER A 116 0.21 -3.93 11.05
C SER A 116 -0.70 -4.05 9.82
N THR A 117 -0.48 -5.03 8.93
CA THR A 117 -1.39 -5.33 7.82
C THR A 117 -2.74 -5.87 8.26
N PHE A 118 -2.78 -6.75 9.25
CA PHE A 118 -4.03 -7.28 9.80
C PHE A 118 -4.87 -6.14 10.40
N GLU A 119 -4.26 -5.34 11.29
CA GLU A 119 -4.92 -4.20 11.92
C GLU A 119 -5.43 -3.19 10.88
N PHE A 120 -4.62 -2.89 9.86
CA PHE A 120 -5.01 -2.02 8.76
C PHE A 120 -6.26 -2.53 8.01
N PHE A 121 -6.34 -3.84 7.73
CA PHE A 121 -7.52 -4.41 7.09
C PHE A 121 -8.73 -4.53 8.03
N GLU A 122 -8.54 -4.78 9.31
CA GLU A 122 -9.63 -4.80 10.30
C GLU A 122 -10.26 -3.41 10.45
N MET A 123 -9.44 -2.36 10.53
CA MET A 123 -9.90 -0.97 10.47
C MET A 123 -10.63 -0.69 9.16
N ALA A 124 -10.05 -1.08 8.01
CA ALA A 124 -10.70 -0.91 6.73
C ALA A 124 -12.06 -1.64 6.70
N LEU A 125 -12.20 -2.84 7.23
CA LEU A 125 -13.49 -3.55 7.25
C LEU A 125 -14.50 -2.96 8.24
N GLY A 126 -14.10 -1.99 9.06
CA GLY A 126 -14.95 -1.35 10.06
C GLY A 126 -15.13 -2.20 11.32
N PHE A 127 -14.25 -3.17 11.57
CA PHE A 127 -14.30 -3.97 12.80
C PHE A 127 -13.77 -3.20 14.01
N ASP A 128 -12.76 -2.34 13.79
CA ASP A 128 -12.15 -1.48 14.81
C ASP A 128 -12.34 0.03 14.53
N ASP A 129 -13.11 0.39 13.49
CA ASP A 129 -13.40 1.78 13.12
C ASP A 129 -14.56 2.35 13.98
N PRO A 130 -14.42 3.54 14.62
CA PRO A 130 -15.50 4.21 15.34
C PRO A 130 -16.72 4.59 14.47
N LYS A 131 -16.65 4.50 13.14
CA LYS A 131 -17.82 4.58 12.24
C LYS A 131 -17.65 3.57 11.10
N PRO A 132 -18.41 2.46 11.04
CA PRO A 132 -18.34 1.53 9.91
C PRO A 132 -18.80 2.25 8.64
N ASP A 133 -17.83 2.71 7.83
CA ASP A 133 -18.09 3.49 6.63
C ASP A 133 -18.64 2.56 5.52
N PRO A 134 -19.77 2.91 4.86
CA PRO A 134 -20.22 2.23 3.65
C PRO A 134 -19.20 2.45 2.54
N PHE A 135 -18.27 1.51 2.43
CA PHE A 135 -17.32 1.46 1.33
C PHE A 135 -17.77 0.46 0.26
N PRO A 136 -17.63 0.79 -1.04
CA PRO A 136 -17.26 2.12 -1.54
C PRO A 136 -18.35 3.14 -1.22
N SER A 137 -17.96 4.41 -1.02
CA SER A 137 -18.94 5.49 -0.94
C SER A 137 -19.81 5.40 -2.18
N LEU A 138 -21.12 5.24 -1.97
CA LEU A 138 -22.09 5.13 -3.05
C LEU A 138 -21.88 6.29 -4.03
N PRO A 139 -21.97 6.06 -5.35
CA PRO A 139 -21.83 7.14 -6.31
C PRO A 139 -22.89 8.21 -6.01
N LEU A 140 -22.46 9.46 -5.86
CA LEU A 140 -23.32 10.64 -5.92
C LEU A 140 -23.90 10.81 -7.33
#